data_AF-A0A960EIZ3-F1
#
_entry.id   AF-A0A960EIZ3-F1
#
_cell.length_a   1.000
_cell.length_b   1.000
_cell.length_c   1.000
_cell.angle_alpha   90.00
_cell.angle_beta   90.00
_cell.angle_gamma   90.00
#
_symmetry.space_group_name_H-M   'P 1'
#
loop_
_entity.id
_entity.type
_entity.pdbx_description
1 polymer ?
#
loop_
_entity_poly.entity_id
_entity_poly.type
_entity_poly.pdbx_seq_one_letter_code
_entity_poly.pdbx_strand_id
1 'polypeptide(L)'
;MALTPMSERYRRPDWVRRVNAMAAAAGGERAVVPIDAEDLLVTARASVGIDDGGGLGDGDWEGRFRALVAAIDASPLHVVGRLLTREELLRGLRTRLLLAERRRREPAIAAEVVDDPIVVTGPARSGTTILFELLGCDPGLRTPIATDVLHPAPPPGTSAAELTAMTEPEQELWADVQPEF
;
A
#
# COMPACT_ATOMS: atom_id res chain seq x y z
N MET A 1 15.05 20.23 -29.38
CA MET A 1 16.00 19.55 -28.48
C MET A 1 15.19 18.54 -27.68
N ALA A 2 15.36 17.23 -27.89
CA ALA A 2 14.58 16.22 -27.17
C ALA A 2 15.00 16.21 -25.70
N LEU A 3 14.04 16.27 -24.78
CA LEU A 3 14.33 16.14 -23.36
C LEU A 3 14.81 14.71 -23.10
N THR A 4 16.00 14.59 -22.51
CA THR A 4 16.52 13.33 -21.97
C THR A 4 15.46 12.67 -21.09
N PRO A 5 15.11 11.38 -21.34
CA PRO A 5 14.14 10.65 -20.54
C PRO A 5 14.44 10.74 -19.04
N MET A 6 13.42 10.82 -18.18
CA MET A 6 13.62 10.85 -16.73
C MET A 6 14.45 9.67 -16.22
N SER A 7 14.32 8.49 -16.84
CA SER A 7 15.12 7.30 -16.54
C SER A 7 16.62 7.47 -16.76
N GLU A 8 17.02 8.43 -17.61
CA GLU A 8 18.43 8.78 -17.84
C GLU A 8 18.91 9.88 -16.89
N ARG A 9 17.99 10.65 -16.27
CA ARG A 9 18.32 11.65 -15.25
C ARG A 9 18.51 11.03 -13.87
N TYR A 10 17.77 9.97 -13.55
CA TYR A 10 17.84 9.28 -12.27
C TYR A 10 18.51 7.90 -12.45
N ARG A 11 19.79 7.83 -12.13
CA ARG A 11 20.50 6.55 -12.06
C ARG A 11 20.06 5.81 -10.79
N ARG A 12 19.41 4.66 -10.97
CA ARG A 12 19.07 3.76 -9.85
C ARG A 12 20.31 3.44 -8.99
N PRO A 13 20.15 3.27 -7.66
CA PRO A 13 21.24 2.85 -6.79
C PRO A 13 21.93 1.59 -7.29
N ASP A 14 23.23 1.48 -7.06
CA ASP A 14 24.02 0.38 -7.63
C ASP A 14 23.57 -1.00 -7.14
N TRP A 15 23.10 -1.11 -5.89
CA TRP A 15 22.55 -2.37 -5.38
C TRP A 15 21.27 -2.78 -6.13
N VAL A 16 20.37 -1.84 -6.44
CA VAL A 16 19.13 -2.09 -7.21
C VAL A 16 19.48 -2.63 -8.59
N ARG A 17 20.45 -1.99 -9.26
CA ARG A 17 20.91 -2.41 -10.59
C ARG A 17 21.48 -3.82 -10.56
N ARG A 18 22.30 -4.14 -9.55
CA ARG A 18 22.91 -5.47 -9.41
C ARG A 18 21.86 -6.54 -9.14
N VAL A 19 20.92 -6.31 -8.21
CA VAL A 19 19.81 -7.24 -7.92
C VAL A 19 18.96 -7.50 -9.17
N ASN A 20 18.59 -6.45 -9.90
CA ASN A 20 17.84 -6.60 -11.14
C ASN A 20 18.62 -7.39 -12.21
N ALA A 21 19.94 -7.15 -12.35
CA ALA A 21 20.77 -7.86 -13.32
C ALA A 21 20.98 -9.34 -12.96
N MET A 22 21.10 -9.66 -11.67
CA MET A 22 21.29 -11.03 -11.17
C MET A 22 20.10 -11.93 -11.48
N ALA A 23 18.90 -11.37 -11.67
CA ALA A 23 17.67 -12.11 -11.96
C ALA A 23 17.80 -13.08 -13.13
N ALA A 24 18.52 -12.68 -14.18
CA ALA A 24 18.73 -13.50 -15.38
C ALA A 24 19.41 -14.85 -15.06
N ALA A 25 20.31 -14.87 -14.07
CA ALA A 25 20.96 -16.11 -13.63
C ALA A 25 20.04 -17.01 -12.79
N ALA A 26 18.92 -16.49 -12.30
CA ALA A 26 17.95 -17.19 -11.46
C ALA A 26 16.61 -17.49 -12.19
N GLY A 27 16.58 -17.38 -13.53
CA GLY A 27 15.38 -17.65 -14.33
C GLY A 27 14.47 -16.44 -14.57
N GLY A 28 14.95 -15.23 -14.26
CA GLY A 28 14.25 -13.97 -14.51
C GLY A 28 13.46 -13.45 -13.31
N GLU A 29 13.00 -12.21 -13.43
CA GLU A 29 12.34 -11.46 -12.36
C GLU A 29 11.04 -12.09 -11.85
N ARG A 30 10.27 -12.75 -12.73
CA ARG A 30 9.07 -13.50 -12.36
C ARG A 30 9.35 -14.73 -11.52
N ALA A 31 10.47 -15.42 -11.81
CA ALA A 31 10.89 -16.60 -11.05
C ALA A 31 11.41 -16.20 -9.66
N VAL A 32 12.16 -15.09 -9.57
CA VAL A 32 12.72 -14.60 -8.30
C VAL A 32 11.62 -14.05 -7.38
N VAL A 33 10.68 -13.27 -7.93
CA VAL A 33 9.56 -12.70 -7.17
C VAL A 33 8.24 -13.00 -7.90
N PRO A 34 7.58 -14.12 -7.59
CA PRO A 34 6.26 -14.40 -8.15
C PRO A 34 5.22 -13.42 -7.57
N ILE A 35 4.31 -12.96 -8.42
CA ILE A 35 3.13 -12.18 -8.01
C ILE A 35 1.93 -13.00 -8.49
N ASP A 36 1.39 -13.82 -7.59
CA ASP A 36 0.25 -14.68 -7.84
C ASP A 36 -0.85 -14.38 -6.83
N ALA A 37 -2.08 -14.24 -7.31
CA ALA A 37 -3.18 -13.75 -6.47
C ALA A 37 -3.56 -14.76 -5.38
N GLU A 38 -3.54 -16.06 -5.68
CA GLU A 38 -3.94 -17.08 -4.71
C GLU A 38 -2.88 -17.25 -3.63
N ASP A 39 -1.61 -17.27 -4.03
CA ASP A 39 -0.48 -17.26 -3.10
C ASP A 39 -0.51 -16.03 -2.17
N LEU A 40 -0.81 -14.84 -2.71
CA LEU A 40 -0.95 -13.61 -1.92
C LEU A 40 -2.12 -13.70 -0.93
N LEU A 41 -3.29 -14.21 -1.35
CA LEU A 41 -4.46 -14.38 -0.48
C LEU A 41 -4.17 -15.38 0.65
N VAL A 42 -3.57 -16.54 0.33
CA VAL A 42 -3.18 -17.56 1.31
C VAL A 42 -2.16 -17.00 2.29
N THR A 43 -1.12 -16.33 1.79
CA THR A 43 -0.07 -15.71 2.60
C THR A 43 -0.66 -14.67 3.55
N ALA A 44 -1.52 -13.78 3.05
CA ALA A 44 -2.13 -12.74 3.86
C ALA A 44 -3.01 -13.34 4.98
N ARG A 45 -3.89 -14.30 4.66
CA ARG A 45 -4.76 -14.97 5.65
C ARG A 45 -3.95 -15.68 6.74
N ALA A 46 -2.93 -16.44 6.34
CA ALA A 46 -2.03 -17.11 7.28
C ALA A 46 -1.30 -16.11 8.19
N SER A 47 -0.90 -14.96 7.65
CA SER A 47 -0.14 -13.95 8.39
C SER A 47 -0.93 -13.19 9.46
N VAL A 48 -2.26 -13.18 9.38
CA VAL A 48 -3.14 -12.53 10.38
C VAL A 48 -3.87 -13.54 11.28
N GLY A 49 -3.95 -14.81 10.89
CA GLY A 49 -4.63 -15.85 11.66
C GLY A 49 -6.15 -15.65 11.76
N ILE A 50 -6.75 -14.99 10.76
CA ILE A 50 -8.17 -14.65 10.70
C ILE A 50 -8.82 -15.47 9.59
N ASP A 51 -9.94 -16.13 9.92
CA ASP A 51 -10.72 -16.97 9.01
C ASP A 51 -11.86 -16.20 8.30
N ASP A 52 -11.94 -14.88 8.52
CA ASP A 52 -12.85 -13.98 7.79
C ASP A 52 -12.39 -13.80 6.34
N GLY A 53 -13.35 -13.82 5.41
CA GLY A 53 -13.12 -13.64 3.98
C GLY A 53 -12.79 -12.20 3.56
N GLY A 54 -12.49 -11.29 4.49
CA GLY A 54 -12.17 -9.89 4.20
C GLY A 54 -13.36 -9.10 3.67
N GLY A 55 -14.58 -9.43 4.10
CA GLY A 55 -15.81 -8.82 3.58
C GLY A 55 -16.08 -7.43 4.18
N LEU A 56 -16.13 -6.39 3.35
CA LEU A 56 -16.47 -5.02 3.78
C LEU A 56 -17.80 -4.50 3.21
N GLY A 57 -18.55 -5.35 2.51
CA GLY A 57 -19.82 -4.98 1.86
C GLY A 57 -19.65 -4.38 0.45
N ASP A 58 -18.50 -4.55 -0.18
CA ASP A 58 -18.11 -3.99 -1.48
C ASP A 58 -18.17 -5.02 -2.63
N GLY A 59 -18.95 -6.09 -2.46
CA GLY A 59 -19.18 -7.12 -3.48
C GLY A 59 -17.95 -8.01 -3.74
N ASP A 60 -17.71 -8.35 -5.01
CA ASP A 60 -16.61 -9.23 -5.44
C ASP A 60 -15.26 -8.52 -5.43
N TRP A 61 -14.73 -8.29 -4.23
CA TRP A 61 -13.43 -7.65 -4.04
C TRP A 61 -12.28 -8.58 -4.45
N GLU A 62 -12.40 -9.90 -4.23
CA GLU A 62 -11.35 -10.84 -4.60
C GLU A 62 -11.21 -10.97 -6.12
N GLY A 63 -12.31 -10.95 -6.88
CA GLY A 63 -12.26 -10.90 -8.34
C GLY A 63 -11.55 -9.65 -8.85
N ARG A 64 -11.83 -8.48 -8.27
CA ARG A 64 -11.11 -7.23 -8.59
C ARG A 64 -9.63 -7.30 -8.21
N PHE A 65 -9.31 -7.90 -7.06
CA PHE A 65 -7.93 -8.13 -6.63
C PHE A 65 -7.17 -9.04 -7.60
N ARG A 66 -7.76 -10.17 -8.00
CA ARG A 66 -7.19 -11.08 -9.00
C ARG A 66 -6.95 -10.38 -10.34
N ALA A 67 -7.89 -9.55 -10.79
CA ALA A 67 -7.74 -8.77 -12.01
C ALA A 67 -6.59 -7.74 -11.90
N LEU A 68 -6.47 -7.05 -10.76
CA LEU A 68 -5.36 -6.13 -10.49
C LEU A 68 -4.01 -6.87 -10.51
N VAL A 69 -3.91 -8.00 -9.81
CA VAL A 69 -2.69 -8.82 -9.76
C VAL A 69 -2.29 -9.31 -11.15
N ALA A 70 -3.25 -9.79 -11.96
CA ALA A 70 -2.98 -10.22 -13.32
C ALA A 70 -2.45 -9.08 -14.21
N ALA A 71 -3.01 -7.87 -14.08
CA ALA A 71 -2.53 -6.70 -14.82
C ALA A 71 -1.11 -6.27 -14.39
N ILE A 72 -0.84 -6.31 -13.09
CA ILE A 72 0.49 -6.04 -12.54
C ILE A 72 1.51 -7.08 -13.03
N ASP A 73 1.19 -8.37 -12.96
CA ASP A 73 2.13 -9.42 -13.36
C ASP A 73 2.43 -9.41 -14.87
N ALA A 74 1.46 -8.96 -15.68
CA ALA A 74 1.64 -8.72 -17.11
C ALA A 74 2.56 -7.52 -17.41
N SER A 75 2.79 -6.62 -16.44
CA SER A 75 3.63 -5.44 -16.62
C SER A 75 5.13 -5.78 -16.53
N PRO A 76 6.01 -5.04 -17.25
CA PRO A 76 7.45 -5.32 -17.31
C PRO A 76 8.20 -4.79 -16.07
N LEU A 77 7.80 -5.24 -14.88
CA LEU A 77 8.44 -4.87 -13.62
C LEU A 77 9.76 -5.61 -13.43
N HIS A 78 10.83 -4.90 -13.07
CA HIS A 78 12.10 -5.52 -12.65
C HIS A 78 11.99 -6.14 -11.24
N VAL A 79 12.96 -6.97 -10.83
CA VAL A 79 12.96 -7.68 -9.53
C VAL A 79 12.57 -6.79 -8.36
N VAL A 80 13.26 -5.67 -8.18
CA VAL A 80 12.97 -4.78 -7.04
C VAL A 80 11.55 -4.20 -7.13
N GLY A 81 11.05 -3.88 -8.33
CA GLY A 81 9.69 -3.37 -8.51
C GLY A 81 8.65 -4.44 -8.19
N ARG A 82 8.90 -5.69 -8.57
CA ARG A 82 8.06 -6.83 -8.21
C ARG A 82 8.05 -7.07 -6.70
N LEU A 83 9.21 -6.95 -6.05
CA LEU A 83 9.34 -7.08 -4.59
C LEU A 83 8.50 -6.03 -3.86
N LEU A 84 8.66 -4.75 -4.21
CA LEU A 84 7.90 -3.66 -3.60
C LEU A 84 6.40 -3.78 -3.87
N THR A 85 6.04 -4.18 -5.09
CA THR A 85 4.62 -4.37 -5.44
C THR A 85 4.00 -5.55 -4.67
N ARG A 86 4.74 -6.65 -4.53
CA ARG A 86 4.29 -7.82 -3.76
C ARG A 86 4.09 -7.48 -2.29
N GLU A 87 5.02 -6.73 -1.71
CA GLU A 87 4.93 -6.25 -0.32
C GLU A 87 3.70 -5.38 -0.11
N GLU A 88 3.48 -4.38 -0.97
CA GLU A 88 2.31 -3.49 -0.90
C GLU A 88 0.97 -4.22 -1.06
N LEU A 89 0.90 -5.20 -1.99
CA LEU A 89 -0.28 -6.06 -2.14
C LEU A 89 -0.56 -6.87 -0.87
N LEU A 90 0.47 -7.44 -0.24
CA LEU A 90 0.33 -8.18 1.03
C LEU A 90 -0.10 -7.25 2.17
N ARG A 91 0.49 -6.06 2.27
CA ARG A 91 0.11 -5.06 3.28
C ARG A 91 -1.36 -4.66 3.13
N GLY A 92 -1.80 -4.33 1.92
CA GLY A 92 -3.20 -4.00 1.63
C GLY A 92 -4.17 -5.14 1.95
N LEU A 93 -3.82 -6.39 1.60
CA LEU A 93 -4.62 -7.56 1.97
C LEU A 93 -4.70 -7.75 3.49
N ARG A 94 -3.58 -7.62 4.21
CA ARG A 94 -3.55 -7.69 5.68
C ARG A 94 -4.45 -6.63 6.31
N THR A 95 -4.32 -5.38 5.87
CA THR A 95 -5.16 -4.27 6.34
C THR A 95 -6.64 -4.56 6.11
N ARG A 96 -7.00 -5.08 4.93
CA ARG A 96 -8.38 -5.45 4.63
C ARG A 96 -8.93 -6.54 5.55
N LEU A 97 -8.17 -7.61 5.78
CA LEU A 97 -8.57 -8.72 6.65
C LEU A 97 -8.73 -8.27 8.11
N LEU A 98 -7.80 -7.46 8.61
CA LEU A 98 -7.86 -6.89 9.96
C LEU A 98 -9.04 -5.93 10.12
N LEU A 99 -9.32 -5.10 9.11
CA LEU A 99 -10.44 -4.17 9.11
C LEU A 99 -11.78 -4.90 9.08
N ALA A 100 -11.91 -5.93 8.25
CA ALA A 100 -13.13 -6.76 8.19
C ALA A 100 -13.40 -7.44 9.53
N GLU A 101 -12.35 -8.02 10.14
CA GLU A 101 -12.47 -8.63 11.46
C GLU A 101 -12.82 -7.60 12.55
N ARG A 102 -12.21 -6.41 12.52
CA ARG A 102 -12.52 -5.34 13.46
C ARG A 102 -13.98 -4.91 13.34
N ARG A 103 -14.46 -4.68 12.12
CA ARG A 103 -15.85 -4.32 11.84
C ARG A 103 -16.84 -5.41 12.25
N ARG A 104 -16.46 -6.69 12.09
CA ARG A 104 -17.26 -7.84 12.53
C ARG A 104 -17.35 -7.92 14.06
N ARG A 105 -16.24 -7.68 14.77
CA ARG A 105 -16.19 -7.67 16.24
C ARG A 105 -16.90 -6.45 16.84
N GLU A 106 -16.88 -5.33 16.14
CA GLU A 106 -17.44 -4.05 16.59
C GLU A 106 -18.44 -3.49 15.58
N PRO A 107 -19.68 -4.02 15.54
CA PRO A 107 -20.71 -3.56 14.61
C PRO A 107 -21.05 -2.08 14.73
N ALA A 108 -20.77 -1.46 15.89
CA ALA A 108 -20.96 -0.03 16.12
C ALA A 108 -20.17 0.85 15.13
N ILE A 109 -19.02 0.38 14.64
CA ILE A 109 -18.23 1.09 13.61
C ILE A 109 -19.07 1.31 12.35
N ALA A 110 -19.87 0.33 11.95
CA ALA A 110 -20.73 0.44 10.77
C ALA A 110 -21.95 1.34 10.99
N ALA A 111 -22.28 1.65 12.25
CA ALA A 111 -23.39 2.51 12.63
C ALA A 111 -22.94 3.96 12.92
N GLU A 112 -21.64 4.23 12.91
CA GLU A 112 -21.09 5.57 13.13
C GLU A 112 -21.53 6.52 12.00
N VAL A 113 -22.01 7.70 12.38
CA VAL A 113 -22.43 8.74 11.44
C VAL A 113 -21.27 9.72 11.29
N VAL A 114 -20.73 9.79 10.07
CA VAL A 114 -19.74 10.81 9.68
C VAL A 114 -20.51 12.02 9.15
N ASP A 115 -20.72 13.01 10.02
CA ASP A 115 -21.45 14.24 9.70
C ASP A 115 -20.52 15.30 9.09
N ASP A 116 -21.00 15.99 8.05
CA ASP A 116 -20.29 17.07 7.33
C ASP A 116 -18.80 16.82 7.00
N PRO A 117 -18.43 15.73 6.28
CA PRO A 117 -17.02 15.46 5.94
C PRO A 117 -16.47 16.44 4.90
N ILE A 118 -15.25 16.93 5.15
CA ILE A 118 -14.48 17.69 4.15
C ILE A 118 -13.65 16.71 3.31
N VAL A 119 -13.88 16.70 1.99
CA VAL A 119 -13.14 15.87 1.05
C VAL A 119 -12.26 16.75 0.17
N VAL A 120 -10.94 16.65 0.35
CA VAL A 120 -9.95 17.30 -0.51
C VAL A 120 -9.68 16.41 -1.73
N THR A 121 -9.90 16.93 -2.93
CA THR A 121 -9.66 16.21 -4.19
C THR A 121 -9.11 17.15 -5.27
N GLY A 122 -8.36 16.59 -6.21
CA GLY A 122 -7.72 17.31 -7.30
C GLY A 122 -6.64 16.48 -7.98
N PRO A 123 -6.14 16.91 -9.14
CA PRO A 123 -5.03 16.23 -9.79
C PRO A 123 -3.76 16.34 -8.93
N ALA A 124 -2.82 15.42 -9.13
CA ALA A 124 -1.50 15.52 -8.52
C ALA A 124 -0.89 16.92 -8.80
N ARG A 125 -0.20 17.48 -7.80
CA ARG A 125 0.47 18.81 -7.88
C ARG A 125 -0.48 20.02 -8.03
N SER A 126 -1.70 19.93 -7.50
CA SER A 126 -2.68 21.05 -7.48
C SER A 126 -2.77 21.80 -6.13
N GLY A 127 -1.86 21.52 -5.18
CA GLY A 127 -1.90 22.10 -3.84
C GLY A 127 -2.84 21.37 -2.87
N THR A 128 -3.32 20.17 -3.21
CA THR A 128 -4.13 19.33 -2.31
C THR A 128 -3.40 18.97 -1.03
N THR A 129 -2.09 18.71 -1.09
CA THR A 129 -1.26 18.40 0.09
C THR A 129 -1.24 19.56 1.09
N ILE A 130 -0.87 20.77 0.66
CA ILE A 130 -0.82 21.92 1.56
C ILE A 130 -2.20 22.29 2.11
N LEU A 131 -3.26 22.14 1.30
CA LEU A 131 -4.63 22.35 1.77
C LEU A 131 -5.00 21.34 2.88
N PHE A 132 -4.68 20.06 2.67
CA PHE A 132 -4.93 19.01 3.65
C PHE A 132 -4.16 19.25 4.96
N GLU A 133 -2.89 19.66 4.88
CA GLU A 133 -2.06 20.01 6.04
C GLU A 133 -2.60 21.23 6.81
N LEU A 134 -3.05 22.27 6.10
CA LEU A 134 -3.64 23.45 6.71
C LEU A 134 -4.95 23.13 7.45
N LEU A 135 -5.81 22.30 6.86
CA LEU A 135 -7.01 21.80 7.54
C LEU A 135 -6.66 20.97 8.77
N GLY A 136 -5.58 20.19 8.71
CA GLY A 136 -5.08 19.40 9.84
C GLY A 136 -4.59 20.21 11.03
N CYS A 137 -4.38 21.52 10.87
CA CYS A 137 -4.02 22.42 11.97
C CYS A 137 -5.25 22.88 12.79
N ASP A 138 -6.47 22.65 12.31
CA ASP A 138 -7.70 23.00 13.02
C ASP A 138 -8.04 21.92 14.07
N PRO A 139 -8.06 22.22 15.39
CA PRO A 139 -8.40 21.25 16.42
C PRO A 139 -9.87 20.77 16.38
N GLY A 140 -10.74 21.47 15.64
CA GLY A 140 -12.11 21.05 15.37
C GLY A 140 -12.22 20.01 14.26
N LEU A 141 -11.15 19.75 13.50
CA LEU A 141 -11.10 18.76 12.44
C LEU A 141 -10.28 17.54 12.86
N ARG A 142 -10.75 16.36 12.47
CA ARG A 142 -9.97 15.12 12.58
C ARG A 142 -9.35 14.79 11.23
N THR A 143 -8.03 14.88 11.15
CA THR A 143 -7.26 14.54 9.95
C THR A 143 -6.49 13.24 10.19
N PRO A 144 -6.61 12.22 9.32
CA PRO A 144 -5.89 10.97 9.51
C PRO A 144 -4.39 11.18 9.27
N ILE A 145 -3.57 10.63 10.17
CA ILE A 145 -2.11 10.58 10.03
C ILE A 145 -1.68 9.29 9.34
N ALA A 146 -0.40 9.20 8.93
CA ALA A 146 0.11 8.06 8.17
C ALA A 146 -0.19 6.69 8.84
N THR A 147 -0.07 6.60 10.18
CA THR A 147 -0.39 5.36 10.91
C THR A 147 -1.86 4.99 10.79
N ASP A 148 -2.77 5.96 10.86
CA ASP A 148 -4.22 5.75 10.73
C ASP A 148 -4.59 5.26 9.33
N VAL A 149 -3.89 5.76 8.31
CA VAL A 149 -4.15 5.42 6.91
C VAL A 149 -3.55 4.07 6.52
N LEU A 150 -2.30 3.80 6.93
CA LEU A 150 -1.60 2.57 6.57
C LEU A 150 -2.05 1.36 7.40
N HIS A 151 -2.42 1.60 8.66
CA HIS A 151 -2.82 0.57 9.62
C HIS A 151 -4.11 0.96 10.40
N PRO A 152 -5.25 1.19 9.72
CA PRO A 152 -6.51 1.63 10.35
C PRO A 152 -7.08 0.63 11.37
N ALA A 153 -6.71 -0.65 11.23
CA ALA A 153 -7.01 -1.72 12.17
C ALA A 153 -5.72 -2.52 12.42
N PRO A 154 -4.86 -2.12 13.37
CA PRO A 154 -3.63 -2.84 13.64
C PRO A 154 -3.93 -4.22 14.26
N PRO A 155 -2.97 -5.16 14.20
CA PRO A 155 -3.07 -6.42 14.92
C PRO A 155 -3.36 -6.19 16.42
N PRO A 156 -4.15 -7.07 17.07
CA PRO A 156 -4.41 -6.96 18.50
C PRO A 156 -3.11 -6.94 19.31
N GLY A 157 -2.99 -5.97 20.22
CA GLY A 157 -1.83 -5.82 21.09
C GLY A 157 -0.69 -5.00 20.51
N THR A 158 -0.78 -4.51 19.26
CA THR A 158 0.21 -3.59 18.70
C THR A 158 0.19 -2.24 19.44
N SER A 159 1.34 -1.84 19.95
CA SER A 159 1.56 -0.55 20.60
C SER A 159 1.71 0.59 19.59
N ALA A 160 1.57 1.83 20.06
CA ALA A 160 1.80 3.02 19.23
C ALA A 160 3.23 3.08 18.66
N ALA A 161 4.23 2.67 19.45
CA ALA A 161 5.63 2.65 19.00
C ALA A 161 5.86 1.63 17.87
N GLU A 162 5.24 0.46 17.96
CA GLU A 162 5.29 -0.56 16.90
C GLU A 162 4.58 -0.09 15.64
N LEU A 163 3.43 0.59 15.77
CA LEU A 163 2.73 1.21 14.64
C LEU A 163 3.62 2.21 13.90
N THR A 164 4.26 3.13 14.63
CA THR A 164 5.20 4.09 14.05
C THR A 164 6.37 3.39 13.36
N ALA A 165 6.97 2.39 14.01
CA ALA A 165 8.10 1.65 13.46
C ALA A 165 7.77 0.86 12.18
N MET A 166 6.52 0.44 11.99
CA MET A 166 6.05 -0.16 10.73
C MET A 166 5.77 0.89 9.65
N THR A 167 5.29 2.07 10.04
CA THR A 167 4.79 3.12 9.14
C THR A 167 5.91 3.98 8.57
N GLU A 168 6.86 4.39 9.42
CA GLU A 168 7.92 5.35 9.08
C GLU A 168 8.80 4.87 7.91
N PRO A 169 9.29 3.60 7.87
CA PRO A 169 10.09 3.13 6.75
C PRO A 169 9.34 3.12 5.41
N GLU A 170 8.02 2.88 5.42
CA GLU A 170 7.20 2.94 4.20
C GLU A 170 7.15 4.39 3.67
N GLN A 171 6.94 5.36 4.56
CA GLN A 171 6.90 6.79 4.18
C GLN A 171 8.26 7.27 3.66
N GLU A 172 9.35 6.93 4.34
CA GLU A 172 10.71 7.28 3.91
C GLU A 172 11.07 6.63 2.57
N LEU A 173 10.76 5.34 2.41
CA LEU A 173 11.01 4.63 1.15
C LEU A 173 10.28 5.29 -0.03
N TRP A 174 9.02 5.66 0.14
CA TRP A 174 8.28 6.30 -0.94
C TRP A 174 8.78 7.71 -1.24
N ALA A 175 9.24 8.45 -0.23
CA ALA A 175 9.92 9.72 -0.42
C ALA A 175 11.25 9.55 -1.20
N ASP A 176 12.01 8.50 -0.92
CA ASP A 176 13.29 8.20 -1.59
C ASP A 176 13.13 7.69 -3.03
N VAL A 177 12.05 6.94 -3.30
CA VAL A 177 11.84 6.27 -4.59
C VAL A 177 11.02 7.12 -5.56
N GLN A 178 10.15 8.01 -5.06
CA GLN A 178 9.46 8.96 -5.94
C GLN A 178 10.45 10.05 -6.39
N PRO A 179 10.56 10.32 -7.70
CA PRO A 179 11.36 11.44 -8.16
C PRO A 179 10.77 12.75 -7.61
N GLU A 180 11.63 13.63 -7.09
CA GLU A 180 11.26 15.02 -6.83
C GLU A 180 10.71 15.63 -8.13
N PHE A 181 9.45 16.07 -8.12
CA PHE A 181 8.80 16.75 -9.23
C PHE A 181 8.70 18.25 -8.99
#